data_AF-A0A1G7R8A7-F1
#
_entry.id   AF-A0A1G7R8A7-F1
#
_cell.length_a   1.000
_cell.length_b   1.000
_cell.length_c   1.000
_cell.angle_alpha   90.00
_cell.angle_beta   90.00
_cell.angle_gamma   90.00
#
_symmetry.space_group_name_H-M   'P 1'
#
loop_
_entity.id
_entity.type
_entity.pdbx_description
1 polymer ?
#
loop_
_entity_poly.entity_id
_entity_poly.type
_entity_poly.pdbx_seq_one_letter_code
_entity_poly.pdbx_strand_id
1 'polypeptide(L)'
;MAGDEDSPTADDRRIERLESEVAELRDRVDHQYEIIAVLAAAVNSEALPEMSCPDCTDGTLTTNSGLTWERVECTDCDFSEYL
;
A
#
# COMPACT_ATOMS: atom_id res chain seq x y z
N MET A 1 -40.39 17.73 -25.09
CA MET A 1 -39.23 17.10 -25.73
C MET A 1 -38.26 16.81 -24.61
N ALA A 2 -38.13 15.55 -24.23
CA ALA A 2 -37.40 15.13 -23.03
C ALA A 2 -36.12 14.41 -23.47
N GLY A 3 -34.98 14.94 -23.00
CA GLY A 3 -33.80 14.18 -22.58
C GLY A 3 -32.96 13.51 -23.65
N ASP A 4 -31.98 14.23 -24.19
CA ASP A 4 -30.77 13.63 -24.80
C ASP A 4 -29.47 14.35 -24.35
N GLU A 5 -29.53 15.30 -23.41
CA GLU A 5 -28.36 16.12 -23.01
C GLU A 5 -27.55 15.55 -21.82
N ASP A 6 -27.93 14.41 -21.26
CA ASP A 6 -27.35 13.90 -20.00
C ASP A 6 -26.45 12.65 -20.18
N SER A 7 -26.08 12.31 -21.42
CA SER A 7 -25.18 11.19 -21.69
C SER A 7 -23.72 11.63 -21.70
N PRO A 8 -22.83 10.98 -20.91
CA PRO A 8 -21.42 11.35 -20.84
C PRO A 8 -20.75 11.17 -22.21
N THR A 9 -20.05 12.23 -22.61
CA THR A 9 -19.30 12.26 -23.86
C THR A 9 -18.14 11.26 -23.84
N ALA A 10 -17.51 11.07 -25.00
CA ALA A 10 -16.29 10.25 -25.05
C ALA A 10 -15.16 10.84 -24.21
N ASP A 11 -15.10 12.17 -24.10
CA ASP A 11 -14.11 12.87 -23.30
C ASP A 11 -14.41 12.73 -21.80
N ASP A 12 -15.68 12.84 -21.38
CA ASP A 12 -16.08 12.65 -19.98
C ASP A 12 -15.69 11.24 -19.48
N ARG A 13 -16.01 10.20 -20.26
CA ARG A 13 -15.62 8.81 -19.95
C ARG A 13 -14.12 8.60 -19.91
N ARG A 14 -13.35 9.37 -20.71
CA ARG A 14 -11.89 9.31 -20.69
C ARG A 14 -11.34 9.97 -19.43
N ILE A 15 -11.90 11.11 -19.03
CA ILE A 15 -11.52 11.82 -17.81
C ILE A 15 -11.80 10.95 -16.59
N GLU A 16 -13.02 10.40 -16.46
CA GLU A 16 -13.38 9.52 -15.34
C GLU A 16 -12.43 8.33 -15.20
N ARG A 17 -12.05 7.71 -16.32
CA ARG A 17 -11.08 6.60 -16.31
C ARG A 17 -9.70 7.07 -15.84
N LEU A 18 -9.22 8.21 -16.34
CA LEU A 18 -7.92 8.74 -15.95
C LEU A 18 -7.90 9.18 -14.48
N GLU A 19 -8.98 9.76 -13.98
CA GLU A 19 -9.12 10.13 -12.56
C GLU A 19 -9.11 8.88 -11.68
N SER A 20 -9.78 7.81 -12.09
CA SER A 20 -9.74 6.51 -11.41
C SER A 20 -8.34 5.92 -11.40
N GLU A 21 -7.65 5.90 -12.55
CA GLU A 21 -6.29 5.39 -12.67
C GLU A 21 -5.29 6.21 -11.82
N VAL A 22 -5.44 7.54 -11.79
CA VAL A 22 -4.61 8.42 -10.94
C VAL A 22 -4.86 8.15 -9.46
N ALA A 23 -6.11 7.91 -9.05
CA ALA A 23 -6.43 7.55 -7.67
C ALA A 23 -5.78 6.21 -7.29
N GLU A 24 -5.93 5.18 -8.11
CA GLU A 24 -5.29 3.87 -7.89
C GLU A 24 -3.75 3.96 -7.82
N LEU A 25 -3.14 4.79 -8.68
CA LEU A 25 -1.69 5.00 -8.66
C LEU A 25 -1.23 5.72 -7.40
N ARG A 26 -2.01 6.69 -6.90
CA ARG A 26 -1.69 7.38 -5.64
C ARG A 26 -1.76 6.42 -4.46
N ASP A 27 -2.83 5.65 -4.35
CA ASP A 27 -2.98 4.65 -3.28
C ASP A 27 -1.83 3.64 -3.30
N ARG A 28 -1.42 3.17 -4.48
CA ARG A 28 -0.26 2.28 -4.62
C ARG A 28 1.05 2.91 -4.18
N VAL A 29 1.26 4.19 -4.50
CA VAL A 29 2.47 4.91 -4.11
C VAL A 29 2.50 5.14 -2.61
N ASP A 30 1.39 5.54 -2.01
CA ASP A 30 1.28 5.73 -0.56
C ASP A 30 1.54 4.42 0.19
N HIS A 31 0.94 3.33 -0.27
CA HIS A 31 1.20 1.99 0.28
C HIS A 31 2.68 1.57 0.17
N GLN A 32 3.33 1.84 -0.97
CA GLN A 32 4.77 1.59 -1.13
C GLN A 32 5.63 2.42 -0.17
N TYR A 33 5.25 3.68 0.08
CA TYR A 33 5.95 4.52 1.05
C TYR A 33 5.87 3.96 2.47
N GLU A 34 4.71 3.45 2.87
CA GLU A 34 4.54 2.82 4.19
C GLU A 34 5.42 1.58 4.33
N ILE A 35 5.45 0.70 3.31
CA ILE A 35 6.34 -0.46 3.30
C ILE A 35 7.80 -0.04 3.41
N ILE A 36 8.24 0.94 2.60
CA ILE A 36 9.62 1.42 2.63
C ILE A 36 9.97 2.00 4.00
N ALA A 37 9.06 2.73 4.64
CA ALA A 37 9.27 3.26 5.99
C ALA A 37 9.47 2.14 7.01
N VAL A 38 8.67 1.08 6.93
CA VAL A 38 8.81 -0.12 7.77
C VAL A 38 10.18 -0.76 7.58
N LEU A 39 10.56 -1.03 6.33
CA LEU A 39 11.84 -1.68 6.02
C LEU A 39 13.03 -0.81 6.44
N ALA A 40 12.95 0.51 6.20
CA ALA A 40 14.00 1.45 6.61
C ALA A 40 14.18 1.50 8.13
N ALA A 41 13.09 1.42 8.90
CA ALA A 41 13.16 1.36 10.35
C ALA A 41 13.76 0.02 10.83
N ALA A 42 13.37 -1.09 10.18
CA ALA A 42 13.88 -2.42 10.48
C ALA A 42 15.40 -2.52 10.28
N VAL A 43 15.92 -2.01 9.16
CA VAL A 43 17.37 -2.04 8.86
C VAL A 43 18.20 -1.23 9.85
N ASN A 44 17.64 -0.15 10.40
CA ASN A 44 18.38 0.77 11.28
C ASN A 44 18.21 0.48 12.78
N SER A 45 17.49 -0.58 13.16
CA SER A 45 17.21 -0.89 14.56
C SER A 45 17.36 -2.38 14.87
N GLU A 46 17.82 -2.71 16.08
CA GLU A 46 17.87 -4.11 16.56
C GLU A 46 16.45 -4.67 16.85
N ALA A 47 15.45 -3.79 16.91
CA ALA A 47 14.06 -4.14 17.16
C ALA A 47 13.14 -3.19 16.38
N LEU A 48 12.14 -3.75 15.67
CA LEU A 48 11.14 -2.97 14.95
C LEU A 48 10.45 -1.97 15.89
N PRO A 49 10.31 -0.70 15.50
CA PRO A 49 9.48 0.23 16.25
C PRO A 49 8.01 -0.23 16.20
N GLU A 50 7.23 0.14 17.22
CA GLU A 50 5.77 -0.09 17.26
C GLU A 50 5.12 0.66 16.08
N MET A 51 4.99 -0.03 14.96
CA MET A 51 4.37 0.45 13.73
C MET A 51 3.25 -0.52 13.35
N SER A 52 2.13 0.05 12.95
CA SER A 52 1.01 -0.69 12.37
C SER A 52 1.42 -1.34 11.05
N CYS A 53 0.92 -2.55 10.81
CA CYS A 53 1.08 -3.21 9.51
C CYS A 53 0.43 -2.38 8.39
N PRO A 54 1.12 -2.15 7.26
CA PRO A 54 0.59 -1.35 6.14
C PRO A 54 -0.61 -2.02 5.43
N ASP A 55 -0.77 -3.33 5.56
CA ASP A 55 -1.88 -4.06 4.92
C ASP A 55 -3.16 -4.06 5.76
N CYS A 56 -3.06 -4.37 7.05
CA CYS A 56 -4.23 -4.59 7.91
C CYS A 56 -4.40 -3.55 9.02
N THR A 57 -3.41 -2.69 9.27
CA THR A 57 -3.35 -1.64 10.32
C THR A 57 -3.46 -2.08 11.78
N ASP A 58 -4.11 -3.20 12.05
CA ASP A 58 -4.32 -3.76 13.40
C ASP A 58 -3.17 -4.68 13.84
N GLY A 59 -2.42 -5.20 12.87
CA GLY A 59 -1.41 -6.23 13.10
C GLY A 59 -0.08 -5.70 13.62
N THR A 60 0.54 -6.48 14.51
CA THR A 60 1.90 -6.21 15.01
C THR A 60 2.94 -6.79 14.06
N LEU A 61 3.94 -5.97 13.71
CA LEU A 61 5.08 -6.38 12.89
C LEU A 61 6.17 -7.04 13.75
N THR A 62 6.72 -8.15 13.26
CA THR A 62 7.85 -8.85 13.87
C THR A 62 8.94 -9.12 12.84
N THR A 63 10.18 -9.18 13.30
CA THR A 63 11.32 -9.58 12.46
C THR A 63 11.60 -11.06 12.64
N ASN A 64 11.78 -11.75 11.52
CA ASN A 64 12.14 -13.17 11.46
C ASN A 64 13.43 -13.30 10.65
N SER A 65 14.42 -14.00 11.20
CA SER A 65 15.73 -14.16 10.56
C SER A 65 16.13 -15.62 10.44
N GLY A 66 16.71 -15.96 9.29
CA GLY A 66 17.38 -17.22 9.01
C GLY A 66 18.89 -17.03 8.87
N LEU A 67 19.59 -18.11 8.49
CA LEU A 67 21.05 -18.09 8.34
C LEU A 67 21.56 -17.09 7.28
N THR A 68 20.74 -16.77 6.27
CA THR A 68 21.13 -15.95 5.12
C THR A 68 20.06 -14.92 4.71
N TRP A 69 19.05 -14.71 5.54
CA TRP A 69 17.93 -13.84 5.20
C TRP A 69 17.31 -13.26 6.47
N GLU A 70 16.71 -12.09 6.32
CA GLU A 70 15.89 -11.45 7.34
C GLU A 70 14.62 -10.92 6.68
N ARG A 71 13.51 -10.97 7.38
CA ARG A 71 12.19 -10.61 6.87
C ARG A 71 11.37 -9.95 7.96
N VAL A 72 10.58 -8.96 7.60
CA VAL A 72 9.51 -8.41 8.44
C VAL A 72 8.21 -9.09 8.06
N GLU A 73 7.44 -9.53 9.05
CA GLU A 73 6.13 -10.17 8.84
C GLU A 73 5.09 -9.64 9.83
N CYS A 74 3.83 -9.62 9.40
CA CYS A 74 2.70 -9.29 10.26
C CYS A 74 2.17 -10.53 10.97
N THR A 75 1.74 -10.37 12.22
CA THR A 75 1.17 -11.45 13.03
C THR A 75 -0.32 -11.73 12.74
N ASP A 76 -1.02 -10.76 12.15
CA ASP A 76 -2.48 -10.80 11.96
C ASP A 76 -2.93 -10.87 10.49
N CYS A 77 -2.00 -10.74 9.53
CA CYS A 77 -2.29 -10.89 8.09
C CYS A 77 -1.08 -11.48 7.33
N ASP A 78 -1.24 -11.71 6.03
CA ASP A 78 -0.23 -12.33 5.17
C ASP A 78 0.90 -11.39 4.71
N PHE A 79 0.99 -10.18 5.27
CA PHE A 79 2.05 -9.23 4.94
C PHE A 79 3.43 -9.78 5.33
N SER A 80 4.35 -9.83 4.37
CA SER A 80 5.75 -10.17 4.63
C SER A 80 6.70 -9.57 3.60
N GLU A 81 7.80 -8.99 4.03
CA GLU A 81 8.79 -8.33 3.17
C GLU A 81 10.23 -8.55 3.63
N TYR A 82 11.13 -8.84 2.69
CA TYR A 82 12.53 -9.16 2.99
C TYR A 82 13.35 -7.89 3.25
N LEU A 83 14.30 -7.98 4.20
CA LEU A 83 15.30 -6.94 4.49
C LEU A 83 16.58 -7.13 3.67
#